data_AF-A0A429QQ70-F1
#
_entry.id   AF-A0A429QQ70-F1
#
_cell.length_a   1.000
_cell.length_b   1.000
_cell.length_c   1.000
_cell.angle_alpha   90.00
_cell.angle_beta   90.00
_cell.angle_gamma   90.00
#
_symmetry.space_group_name_H-M   'P 1'
#
loop_
_entity.id
_entity.type
_entity.pdbx_description
1 polymer ?
#
loop_
_entity_poly.entity_id
_entity_poly.type
_entity_poly.pdbx_seq_one_letter_code
_entity_poly.pdbx_strand_id
1 'polypeptide(L)'
;MTLYTVDSAHTLDLPPALPPTNLWGATEPGDDPRAVITLQVAMTRDMLAVAFDLMGGHCDQDHPDAWSVEDIREAVEAALASHSWTLLQDYARDFPDLLNDPSIREQIQAEYRAVDRAYPLYAPKES
;
A
#
# COMPACT_ATOMS: atom_id res chain seq x y z
N MET A 1 -16.59 -5.38 25.76
CA MET A 1 -16.11 -4.10 25.18
C MET A 1 -14.61 -4.08 25.37
N THR A 2 -13.86 -4.49 24.35
CA THR A 2 -12.40 -4.53 24.41
C THR A 2 -11.90 -3.13 24.07
N LEU A 3 -11.38 -2.43 25.07
CA LEU A 3 -10.69 -1.16 24.89
C LEU A 3 -9.39 -1.44 24.15
N TYR A 4 -9.28 -0.98 22.90
CA TYR A 4 -7.98 -0.88 22.24
C TYR A 4 -7.18 0.17 23.02
N THR A 5 -6.20 -0.27 23.79
CA THR A 5 -5.18 0.61 24.35
C THR A 5 -4.43 1.24 23.20
N VAL A 6 -4.68 2.53 22.95
CA VAL A 6 -3.76 3.38 22.17
C VAL A 6 -2.50 3.47 23.01
N ASP A 7 -1.47 2.74 22.62
CA ASP A 7 -0.14 2.85 23.22
C ASP A 7 0.35 4.28 23.02
N SER A 8 0.20 5.09 24.07
CA SER A 8 0.53 6.52 24.08
C SER A 8 2.02 6.75 24.29
N ALA A 9 2.82 5.69 24.46
CA ALA A 9 4.26 5.76 24.68
C ALA A 9 5.07 5.68 23.38
N HIS A 10 4.46 5.31 22.26
CA HIS A 10 5.11 5.21 20.96
C HIS A 10 4.59 6.28 20.00
N THR A 11 5.03 7.53 20.20
CA THR A 11 4.96 8.53 19.13
C THR A 11 5.94 8.09 18.03
N LEU A 12 5.45 7.34 17.05
CA LEU A 12 6.13 7.15 15.80
C LEU A 12 6.13 8.50 15.07
N ASP A 13 7.32 9.02 14.80
CA ASP A 13 7.50 10.19 13.95
C ASP A 13 7.20 9.76 12.50
N LEU A 14 5.91 9.67 12.19
CA LEU A 14 5.45 9.28 10.88
C LEU A 14 5.67 10.45 9.92
N PRO A 15 6.09 10.19 8.68
CA PRO A 15 6.19 11.23 7.69
C PRO A 15 4.83 11.90 7.47
N PRO A 16 4.82 13.16 7.00
CA PRO A 16 3.58 13.84 6.70
C PRO A 16 2.74 13.00 5.74
N ALA A 17 1.44 12.89 6.04
CA ALA A 17 0.52 12.20 5.16
C ALA A 17 0.57 12.83 3.76
N LEU A 18 0.68 11.99 2.73
CA LEU A 18 0.57 12.44 1.36
C LEU A 18 -0.90 12.76 1.06
N PRO A 19 -1.20 13.78 0.24
CA PRO A 19 -2.56 14.00 -0.23
C PRO A 19 -3.00 12.78 -1.07
N PRO A 20 -4.27 12.36 -0.98
CA PRO A 20 -4.76 11.25 -1.81
C PRO A 20 -4.66 11.61 -3.30
N THR A 21 -4.29 10.64 -4.13
CA THR A 21 -4.26 10.82 -5.59
C THR A 21 -5.66 10.84 -6.18
N ASN A 22 -6.60 10.12 -5.57
CA ASN A 22 -7.98 10.00 -6.07
C ASN A 22 -9.02 9.88 -4.93
N LEU A 23 -10.28 10.18 -5.25
CA LEU A 23 -11.40 9.89 -4.36
C LEU A 23 -12.05 8.58 -4.79
N TRP A 24 -11.73 7.50 -4.08
CA TRP A 24 -12.31 6.18 -4.32
C TRP A 24 -13.69 6.05 -3.65
N GLY A 25 -14.74 5.75 -4.44
CA GLY A 25 -16.10 5.49 -3.96
C GLY A 25 -17.21 6.27 -4.68
N ALA A 26 -18.45 6.10 -4.19
CA ALA A 26 -19.72 6.75 -4.59
C ALA A 26 -19.78 7.30 -6.03
N THR A 27 -19.75 6.40 -7.03
CA THR A 27 -19.98 6.73 -8.44
C THR A 27 -21.40 6.41 -8.91
N GLU A 28 -22.30 5.96 -8.03
CA GLU A 28 -23.69 5.76 -8.41
C GLU A 28 -24.34 7.12 -8.78
N PRO A 29 -24.90 7.27 -9.99
CA PRO A 29 -25.54 8.51 -10.40
C PRO A 29 -26.79 8.76 -9.53
N GLY A 30 -26.64 9.53 -8.44
CA GLY A 30 -27.72 9.88 -7.54
C GLY A 30 -27.35 10.06 -6.06
N ASP A 31 -26.20 9.55 -5.63
CA ASP A 31 -25.69 9.77 -4.27
C ASP A 31 -24.51 10.74 -4.32
N ASP A 32 -24.80 12.03 -4.13
CA ASP A 32 -23.76 13.00 -3.82
C ASP A 32 -22.98 12.51 -2.59
N PRO A 33 -21.63 12.55 -2.60
CA PRO A 33 -20.83 12.09 -1.47
C PRO A 33 -21.25 12.82 -0.20
N ARG A 34 -21.82 12.07 0.76
CA ARG A 34 -22.37 12.64 2.00
C ARG A 34 -21.30 12.95 3.03
N ALA A 35 -20.14 12.32 2.91
CA ALA A 35 -18.96 12.55 3.73
C ALA A 35 -17.70 12.08 2.99
N VAL A 36 -16.58 12.78 3.19
CA VAL A 36 -15.24 12.34 2.78
C VAL A 36 -14.44 12.14 4.06
N ILE A 37 -13.86 10.94 4.22
CA ILE A 37 -13.05 10.58 5.39
C ILE A 37 -11.61 10.43 4.94
N THR A 38 -10.70 11.20 5.54
CA THR A 38 -9.26 11.04 5.36
C THR A 38 -8.68 10.23 6.52
N LEU A 39 -8.02 9.12 6.22
CA LEU A 39 -7.37 8.25 7.21
C LEU A 39 -5.85 8.39 7.08
N GLN A 40 -5.17 8.48 8.22
CA GLN A 40 -3.72 8.32 8.29
C GLN A 40 -3.43 6.91 8.77
N VAL A 41 -2.61 6.19 8.00
CA VAL A 41 -2.36 4.77 8.23
C VAL A 41 -0.85 4.52 8.19
N ALA A 42 -0.32 3.91 9.26
CA ALA A 42 1.08 3.56 9.35
C ALA A 42 1.31 2.17 8.74
N MET A 43 2.01 2.11 7.61
CA MET A 43 2.29 0.87 6.88
C MET A 43 3.78 0.52 6.94
N THR A 44 4.09 -0.76 6.99
CA THR A 44 5.46 -1.24 6.72
C THR A 44 5.70 -1.28 5.21
N ARG A 45 6.97 -1.41 4.82
CA ARG A 45 7.36 -1.62 3.41
C ARG A 45 6.65 -2.84 2.80
N ASP A 46 6.56 -3.94 3.54
CA ASP A 46 5.94 -5.18 3.06
C ASP A 46 4.42 -5.02 2.90
N MET A 47 3.76 -4.24 3.77
CA MET A 47 2.34 -3.91 3.60
C MET A 47 2.10 -3.04 2.37
N LEU A 48 3.01 -2.11 2.06
CA LEU A 48 2.94 -1.31 0.83
C LEU A 48 3.17 -2.19 -0.41
N ALA A 49 4.09 -3.15 -0.35
CA ALA A 49 4.35 -4.10 -1.42
C ALA A 49 3.14 -5.02 -1.66
N VAL A 50 2.51 -5.55 -0.61
CA VAL A 50 1.25 -6.31 -0.72
C VAL A 50 0.12 -5.46 -1.31
N ALA A 51 -0.04 -4.22 -0.84
CA ALA A 51 -1.07 -3.34 -1.37
C ALA A 51 -0.87 -3.08 -2.87
N PHE A 52 0.38 -2.90 -3.30
CA PHE A 52 0.71 -2.75 -4.70
C PHE A 52 0.53 -4.05 -5.49
N ASP A 53 0.96 -5.21 -4.98
CA ASP A 53 0.77 -6.53 -5.61
C ASP A 53 -0.72 -6.84 -5.85
N LEU A 54 -1.57 -6.62 -4.85
CA LEU A 54 -3.01 -6.88 -4.95
C LEU A 54 -3.70 -6.08 -6.05
N MET A 55 -3.24 -4.86 -6.36
CA MET A 55 -3.88 -3.98 -7.34
C MET A 55 -3.12 -3.86 -8.66
N GLY A 56 -1.79 -3.73 -8.60
CA GLY A 56 -0.89 -3.61 -9.75
C GLY A 56 -0.53 -4.96 -10.38
N GLY A 57 -0.52 -6.05 -9.60
CA GLY A 57 -0.26 -7.41 -10.10
C GLY A 57 -1.33 -7.95 -11.07
N HIS A 58 -2.48 -7.27 -11.19
CA HIS A 58 -3.56 -7.62 -12.12
C HIS A 58 -3.43 -6.96 -13.50
N CYS A 59 -2.47 -6.05 -13.69
CA CYS A 59 -2.27 -5.35 -14.95
C CYS A 59 -1.26 -6.12 -15.80
N ASP A 60 -1.73 -7.14 -16.52
CA ASP A 60 -0.95 -7.99 -17.45
C ASP A 60 -0.15 -7.23 -18.56
N GLN A 61 -0.22 -5.90 -18.60
CA GLN A 61 0.31 -5.10 -19.70
C GLN A 61 1.63 -4.39 -19.40
N ASP A 62 1.95 -4.09 -18.13
CA ASP A 62 3.15 -3.30 -17.79
C ASP A 62 3.89 -3.83 -16.55
N HIS A 63 5.19 -4.07 -16.73
CA HIS A 63 6.11 -4.47 -15.65
C HIS A 63 6.16 -3.39 -14.54
N PRO A 64 6.21 -3.73 -13.24
CA PRO A 64 6.20 -2.76 -12.13
C PRO A 64 7.21 -1.61 -12.22
N ASP A 65 8.39 -1.89 -12.79
CA ASP A 65 9.43 -0.86 -12.98
C ASP A 65 9.04 0.21 -14.00
N ALA A 66 8.06 -0.03 -14.88
CA ALA A 66 7.58 0.92 -15.88
C ALA A 66 6.52 1.89 -15.34
N TRP A 67 5.91 1.58 -14.18
CA TRP A 67 4.85 2.40 -13.60
C TRP A 67 5.38 3.72 -13.05
N SER A 68 4.60 4.80 -13.24
CA SER A 68 4.90 6.09 -12.63
C SER A 68 4.72 6.03 -11.11
N VAL A 69 5.30 7.01 -10.40
CA VAL A 69 5.13 7.10 -8.93
C VAL A 69 3.67 7.33 -8.58
N GLU A 70 2.97 8.12 -9.39
CA GLU A 70 1.55 8.43 -9.24
C GLU A 70 0.70 7.16 -9.38
N ASP A 71 0.94 6.33 -10.40
CA ASP A 71 0.18 5.08 -10.63
C ASP A 71 0.39 4.08 -9.48
N ILE A 72 1.62 3.99 -8.96
CA ILE A 72 1.94 3.10 -7.82
C ILE A 72 1.18 3.56 -6.57
N ARG A 73 1.15 4.86 -6.30
CA ARG A 73 0.41 5.43 -5.16
C ARG A 73 -1.08 5.20 -5.30
N GLU A 74 -1.62 5.43 -6.50
CA GLU A 74 -3.03 5.19 -6.79
C GLU A 74 -3.42 3.71 -6.58
N ALA A 75 -2.59 2.77 -7.01
CA ALA A 75 -2.81 1.35 -6.76
C ALA A 75 -2.83 1.00 -5.26
N VAL A 76 -1.89 1.56 -4.48
CA VAL A 76 -1.87 1.37 -3.01
C VAL A 76 -3.11 1.97 -2.35
N GLU A 77 -3.53 3.18 -2.77
CA GLU A 77 -4.76 3.82 -2.27
C GLU A 77 -6.01 2.98 -2.60
N ALA A 78 -6.08 2.45 -3.82
CA ALA A 78 -7.17 1.57 -4.23
C ALA A 78 -7.22 0.28 -3.40
N ALA A 79 -6.05 -0.29 -3.06
CA ALA A 79 -5.97 -1.47 -2.19
C ALA A 79 -6.49 -1.15 -0.78
N LEU A 80 -6.10 0.00 -0.21
CA LEU A 80 -6.57 0.46 1.09
C LEU A 80 -8.08 0.74 1.12
N ALA A 81 -8.64 1.21 0.01
CA ALA A 81 -10.07 1.47 -0.11
C ALA A 81 -10.91 0.19 -0.26
N SER A 82 -10.34 -0.88 -0.83
CA SER A 82 -11.06 -2.10 -1.21
C SER A 82 -10.78 -3.32 -0.31
N HIS A 83 -9.66 -3.33 0.42
CA HIS A 83 -9.23 -4.45 1.24
C HIS A 83 -9.17 -4.09 2.73
N SER A 84 -9.41 -5.09 3.58
CA SER A 84 -9.33 -4.90 5.04
C SER A 84 -7.88 -4.75 5.50
N TRP A 85 -7.68 -3.92 6.53
CA TRP A 85 -6.36 -3.72 7.15
C TRP A 85 -5.72 -5.03 7.63
N THR A 86 -6.50 -5.92 8.24
CA THR A 86 -6.01 -7.22 8.75
C THR A 86 -5.48 -8.10 7.63
N LEU A 87 -6.14 -8.10 6.46
CA LEU A 87 -5.66 -8.84 5.29
C LEU A 87 -4.27 -8.36 4.87
N LEU A 88 -4.06 -7.05 4.77
CA LEU A 88 -2.75 -6.49 4.41
C LEU A 88 -1.67 -6.87 5.43
N GLN A 89 -1.99 -6.87 6.73
CA GLN A 89 -1.04 -7.29 7.77
C GLN A 89 -0.69 -8.77 7.70
N ASP A 90 -1.68 -9.63 7.48
CA ASP A 90 -1.45 -11.07 7.41
C ASP A 90 -0.65 -11.43 6.16
N TYR A 91 -0.96 -10.84 5.01
CA TYR A 91 -0.23 -11.11 3.77
C TYR A 91 1.19 -10.57 3.83
N ALA A 92 1.39 -9.40 4.43
CA ALA A 92 2.72 -8.80 4.57
C ALA A 92 3.67 -9.64 5.42
N ARG A 93 3.14 -10.49 6.32
CA ARG A 93 3.95 -11.40 7.14
C ARG A 93 4.71 -12.42 6.30
N ASP A 94 4.05 -12.94 5.27
CA ASP A 94 4.56 -14.05 4.46
C ASP A 94 5.06 -13.56 3.09
N PHE A 95 4.78 -12.30 2.71
CA PHE A 95 5.17 -11.71 1.43
C PHE A 95 6.68 -11.78 1.13
N PRO A 96 7.60 -11.54 2.09
CA PRO A 96 9.03 -11.70 1.85
C PRO A 96 9.44 -13.12 1.45
N ASP A 97 8.69 -14.14 1.88
CA ASP A 97 9.00 -15.54 1.56
C ASP A 97 8.74 -15.86 0.08
N LEU A 98 7.95 -15.06 -0.63
CA LEU A 98 7.76 -15.18 -2.08
C LEU A 98 9.06 -14.96 -2.86
N LEU A 99 10.04 -14.23 -2.28
CA LEU A 99 11.38 -14.10 -2.86
C LEU A 99 12.12 -15.44 -2.94
N ASN A 100 11.71 -16.45 -2.17
CA ASN A 100 12.31 -17.78 -2.24
C ASN A 100 11.86 -18.56 -3.48
N ASP A 101 10.70 -18.22 -4.06
CA ASP A 101 10.19 -18.86 -5.28
C ASP A 101 10.85 -18.27 -6.55
N PRO A 102 11.68 -19.03 -7.27
CA PRO A 102 12.37 -18.53 -8.45
C PRO A 102 11.45 -18.09 -9.60
N SER A 103 10.22 -18.61 -9.65
CA SER A 103 9.28 -18.34 -10.75
C SER A 103 8.66 -16.94 -10.70
N ILE A 104 8.57 -16.35 -9.50
CA ILE A 104 7.96 -15.04 -9.26
C ILE A 104 8.91 -14.05 -8.60
N ARG A 105 10.12 -14.48 -8.20
CA ARG A 105 11.11 -13.63 -7.51
C ARG A 105 11.37 -12.30 -8.21
N GLU A 106 11.52 -12.29 -9.54
CA GLU A 106 11.82 -11.07 -10.28
C GLU A 106 10.68 -10.06 -10.19
N GLN A 107 9.44 -10.53 -10.31
CA GLN A 107 8.22 -9.72 -10.16
C GLN A 107 8.14 -9.11 -8.76
N ILE A 108 8.28 -9.92 -7.70
CA ILE A 108 8.23 -9.45 -6.31
C ILE A 108 9.35 -8.44 -6.04
N GLN A 109 10.55 -8.65 -6.58
CA GLN A 109 11.64 -7.67 -6.46
C GLN A 109 11.33 -6.36 -7.19
N ALA A 110 10.66 -6.41 -8.33
CA ALA A 110 10.23 -5.22 -9.07
C ALA A 110 9.17 -4.42 -8.29
N GLU A 111 8.23 -5.11 -7.64
CA GLU A 111 7.23 -4.48 -6.77
C GLU A 111 7.87 -3.77 -5.58
N TYR A 112 8.84 -4.42 -4.93
CA TYR A 112 9.62 -3.76 -3.87
C TYR A 112 10.36 -2.51 -4.36
N ARG A 113 10.98 -2.54 -5.54
CA ARG A 113 11.63 -1.35 -6.13
C ARG A 113 10.63 -0.26 -6.48
N ALA A 114 9.45 -0.62 -7.00
CA ALA A 114 8.37 0.31 -7.31
C ALA A 114 7.89 1.02 -6.03
N VAL A 115 7.65 0.26 -4.96
CA VAL A 115 7.28 0.80 -3.65
C VAL A 115 8.37 1.69 -3.08
N ASP A 116 9.65 1.29 -3.14
CA ASP A 116 10.76 2.10 -2.66
C ASP A 116 10.86 3.43 -3.42
N ARG A 117 10.60 3.42 -4.72
CA ARG A 117 10.55 4.63 -5.56
C ARG A 117 9.40 5.55 -5.16
N ALA A 118 8.21 4.99 -4.90
CA ALA A 118 7.02 5.77 -4.54
C ALA A 118 7.02 6.25 -3.07
N TYR A 119 7.69 5.52 -2.19
CA TYR A 119 7.72 5.73 -0.74
C TYR A 119 9.16 5.68 -0.19
N PRO A 120 10.05 6.60 -0.60
CA PRO A 120 11.49 6.52 -0.35
C PRO A 120 11.91 6.57 1.12
N LEU A 121 11.03 7.05 2.01
CA LEU A 121 11.28 7.08 3.45
C LEU A 121 11.26 5.70 4.10
N TYR A 122 10.63 4.72 3.44
CA TYR A 122 10.55 3.34 3.90
C TYR A 122 11.47 2.39 3.13
N ALA A 123 12.16 2.90 2.11
CA ALA A 123 13.16 2.15 1.38
C ALA A 123 14.33 1.78 2.31
N PRO A 124 14.94 0.59 2.17
CA PRO A 124 16.15 0.27 2.89
C PRO A 124 17.22 1.32 2.58
N LYS A 125 17.77 1.94 3.63
CA LYS A 125 18.88 2.89 3.47
C LYS A 125 20.07 2.14 2.90
N GLU A 126 20.69 2.66 1.85
CA GLU A 126 21.94 2.14 1.34
C GLU A 126 22.95 2.04 2.51
N SER A 127 23.55 0.86 2.67
CA SER A 127 24.54 0.57 3.71
C SER A 127 25.94 1.03 3.31
#